data_AF-A0A1L3SVN5-F1
#
_entry.id   AF-A0A1L3SVN5-F1
#
_cell.length_a   1.000
_cell.length_b   1.000
_cell.length_c   1.000
_cell.angle_alpha   90.00
_cell.angle_beta   90.00
_cell.angle_gamma   90.00
#
_symmetry.space_group_name_H-M   'P 1'
#
loop_
_entity.id
_entity.type
_entity.pdbx_description
1 polymer ?
#
loop_
_entity_poly.entity_id
_entity_poly.type
_entity_poly.pdbx_seq_one_letter_code
_entity_poly.pdbx_strand_id
1 'polypeptide(L)'
;MAEQQQPRVPIAVVFEHRVLEAALLVLLALNTISIAARYVFNHAIGELFELMILGSVAFYWLGIATAERAKAHLGVSVFVPLLPSSLRSACELLRLIVIAGFLLGVVYSGCLLVAGQLRLGLTSGLLDMPLWLFSVFMPAGAALMLWRVLRGHFAGGRQ
;
A
#
# COMPACT_ATOMS: atom_id res chain seq x y z
N MET A 1 -22.99 22.89 -20.56
CA MET A 1 -22.94 22.20 -19.25
C MET A 1 -23.02 20.71 -19.53
N ALA A 2 -21.90 20.09 -19.87
CA ALA A 2 -21.85 18.65 -20.10
C ALA A 2 -21.73 17.99 -18.73
N GLU A 3 -22.76 17.22 -18.34
CA GLU A 3 -22.69 16.26 -17.25
C GLU A 3 -21.40 15.46 -17.41
N GLN A 4 -20.41 15.74 -16.56
CA GLN A 4 -19.28 14.84 -16.37
C GLN A 4 -19.86 13.60 -15.71
N GLN A 5 -20.30 12.67 -16.54
CA GLN A 5 -20.79 11.36 -16.12
C GLN A 5 -19.62 10.63 -15.48
N GLN A 6 -19.51 10.81 -14.16
CA GLN A 6 -18.52 10.20 -13.30
C GLN A 6 -18.60 8.70 -13.54
N PRO A 7 -17.51 8.04 -14.00
CA PRO A 7 -17.56 6.63 -14.34
C PRO A 7 -18.08 5.88 -13.13
N ARG A 8 -19.17 5.10 -13.29
CA ARG A 8 -19.80 4.35 -12.18
C ARG A 8 -18.73 3.47 -11.55
N VAL A 9 -18.22 3.92 -10.40
CA VAL A 9 -17.21 3.18 -9.66
C VAL A 9 -17.86 1.87 -9.22
N PRO A 10 -17.26 0.70 -9.48
CA PRO A 10 -17.85 -0.57 -9.07
C PRO A 10 -18.12 -0.55 -7.57
N ILE A 11 -19.25 -1.09 -7.11
CA ILE A 11 -19.65 -1.09 -5.68
C ILE A 11 -18.54 -1.69 -4.79
N ALA A 12 -17.84 -2.72 -5.29
CA ALA A 12 -16.70 -3.33 -4.61
C ALA A 12 -15.54 -2.35 -4.33
N VAL A 13 -15.33 -1.36 -5.20
CA VAL A 13 -14.28 -0.35 -5.05
C VAL A 13 -14.66 0.68 -4.01
N VAL A 14 -15.93 1.09 -3.99
CA VAL A 14 -16.46 1.98 -2.94
C VAL A 14 -16.30 1.33 -1.57
N PHE A 15 -16.61 0.03 -1.46
CA PHE A 15 -16.40 -0.73 -0.23
C PHE A 15 -14.91 -0.77 0.19
N GLU A 16 -14.00 -1.08 -0.73
CA GLU A 16 -12.54 -1.09 -0.48
C GLU A 16 -12.05 0.26 0.09
N HIS A 17 -12.50 1.38 -0.50
CA HIS A 17 -12.18 2.72 -0.01
C HIS A 17 -12.76 3.02 1.38
N ARG A 18 -14.04 2.69 1.63
CA ARG A 18 -14.67 2.92 2.94
C ARG A 18 -13.96 2.14 4.06
N VAL A 19 -13.55 0.91 3.79
CA VAL A 19 -12.80 0.09 4.76
C VAL A 19 -11.45 0.72 5.09
N LEU A 20 -10.72 1.19 4.07
CA LEU A 20 -9.43 1.85 4.28
C LEU A 20 -9.56 3.19 5.00
N GLU A 21 -10.56 4.01 4.64
CA GLU A 21 -10.83 5.27 5.33
C GLU A 21 -11.16 5.05 6.81
N ALA A 22 -12.00 4.05 7.11
CA ALA A 22 -12.32 3.68 8.48
C ALA A 22 -11.07 3.19 9.24
N ALA A 23 -10.25 2.33 8.62
CA ALA A 23 -9.01 1.86 9.22
C ALA A 23 -8.03 3.02 9.49
N LEU A 24 -7.92 3.98 8.58
CA LEU A 24 -7.08 5.17 8.74
C LEU A 24 -7.58 6.04 9.91
N LEU A 25 -8.89 6.26 10.02
CA LEU A 25 -9.47 7.01 11.14
C LEU A 25 -9.19 6.33 12.49
N VAL A 26 -9.28 5.00 12.54
CA VAL A 26 -8.94 4.24 13.75
C VAL A 26 -7.46 4.41 14.08
N LEU A 27 -6.55 4.23 13.12
CA LEU A 27 -5.12 4.41 13.35
C LEU A 27 -4.78 5.84 13.80
N LEU A 28 -5.42 6.85 13.21
CA LEU A 28 -5.26 8.26 13.59
C LEU A 28 -5.74 8.51 15.02
N ALA A 29 -6.89 7.95 15.41
CA ALA A 29 -7.42 8.08 16.75
C ALA A 29 -6.50 7.40 17.78
N LEU A 30 -6.04 6.18 17.49
CA LEU A 30 -5.08 5.45 18.34
C LEU A 30 -3.77 6.22 18.49
N ASN A 31 -3.23 6.78 17.40
CA ASN A 31 -2.03 7.61 17.44
C ASN A 31 -2.24 8.85 18.32
N THR A 32 -3.37 9.54 18.14
CA THR A 32 -3.74 10.72 18.94
C THR A 32 -3.83 10.39 20.42
N ILE A 33 -4.47 9.27 20.78
CA ILE A 33 -4.56 8.79 22.17
C ILE A 33 -3.17 8.46 22.71
N SER A 34 -2.31 7.80 21.93
CA SER A 34 -0.95 7.44 22.34
C SER A 34 -0.08 8.67 22.63
N ILE A 35 -0.15 9.69 21.76
CA ILE A 35 0.52 10.97 21.96
C ILE A 35 -0.05 11.69 23.18
N ALA A 36 -1.37 11.79 23.31
CA ALA A 36 -2.00 12.43 24.46
C ALA A 36 -1.63 11.73 25.79
N ALA A 37 -1.63 10.40 25.83
CA ALA A 37 -1.20 9.60 26.98
C ALA A 37 0.23 9.98 27.42
N ARG A 38 1.15 10.08 26.46
CA ARG A 38 2.55 10.40 26.75
C ARG A 38 2.75 11.84 27.20
N TYR A 39 2.10 12.81 26.57
CA TYR A 39 2.37 14.23 26.84
C TYR A 39 1.46 14.85 27.89
N VAL A 40 0.23 14.37 28.05
CA VAL A 40 -0.73 14.90 29.04
C VAL A 40 -0.67 14.10 30.34
N PHE A 41 -0.62 12.77 30.24
CA PHE A 41 -0.67 11.88 31.39
C PHE A 41 0.72 11.37 31.82
N ASN A 42 1.78 11.77 31.12
CA ASN A 42 3.16 11.33 31.34
C ASN A 42 3.31 9.80 31.41
N HIS A 43 2.43 9.07 30.69
CA HIS A 43 2.37 7.62 30.71
C HIS A 43 2.29 7.09 29.28
N ALA A 44 3.26 6.27 28.88
CA ALA A 44 3.31 5.69 27.54
C ALA A 44 2.63 4.31 27.53
N ILE A 45 1.51 4.20 26.82
CA ILE A 45 0.81 2.92 26.63
C ILE A 45 1.51 2.16 25.51
N GLY A 46 2.38 1.22 25.89
CA GLY A 46 3.20 0.45 24.96
C GLY A 46 2.37 -0.44 24.03
N GLU A 47 1.30 -1.06 24.53
CA GLU A 47 0.49 -1.99 23.73
C GLU A 47 -0.22 -1.27 22.58
N LEU A 48 -0.74 -0.06 22.82
CA LEU A 48 -1.35 0.77 21.79
C LEU A 48 -0.34 1.19 20.71
N PHE A 49 0.88 1.50 21.12
CA PHE A 49 1.95 1.87 20.19
C PHE A 49 2.34 0.69 19.30
N GLU A 50 2.47 -0.52 19.86
CA GLU A 50 2.76 -1.72 19.09
C GLU A 50 1.60 -2.09 18.15
N LEU A 51 0.35 -2.04 18.62
CA LEU A 51 -0.84 -2.28 17.79
C LEU A 51 -0.91 -1.31 16.61
N MET A 52 -0.59 -0.03 16.84
CA MET A 52 -0.57 0.99 15.79
C MET A 52 0.48 0.66 14.73
N ILE A 53 1.71 0.28 15.12
CA ILE A 53 2.77 -0.09 14.17
C ILE A 53 2.35 -1.31 13.35
N LEU A 54 1.92 -2.38 14.01
CA LEU A 54 1.53 -3.63 13.37
C LEU A 54 0.33 -3.42 12.43
N GLY A 55 -0.70 -2.71 12.89
CA GLY A 55 -1.86 -2.35 12.07
C GLY A 55 -1.53 -1.45 10.88
N SER A 56 -0.57 -0.53 11.06
CA SER A 56 -0.13 0.36 9.98
C SER A 56 0.54 -0.41 8.84
N VAL A 57 1.28 -1.50 9.13
CA VAL A 57 1.87 -2.35 8.08
C VAL A 57 0.77 -2.91 7.16
N ALA A 58 -0.28 -3.50 7.74
CA ALA A 58 -1.40 -4.01 6.96
C ALA A 58 -2.10 -2.91 6.17
N PHE A 59 -2.36 -1.76 6.81
CA PHE A 59 -2.99 -0.60 6.17
C PHE A 59 -2.18 -0.08 4.97
N TYR A 60 -0.86 0.09 5.10
CA TYR A 60 -0.03 0.61 4.01
C TYR A 60 -0.04 -0.31 2.80
N TRP A 61 0.07 -1.62 2.98
CA TRP A 61 0.08 -2.56 1.85
C TRP A 61 -1.28 -2.68 1.15
N LEU A 62 -2.39 -2.62 1.90
CA LEU A 62 -3.73 -2.57 1.33
C LEU A 62 -4.01 -1.21 0.65
N GLY A 63 -3.54 -0.12 1.25
CA GLY A 63 -3.63 1.24 0.71
C GLY A 63 -2.84 1.41 -0.59
N ILE A 64 -1.62 0.86 -0.66
CA ILE A 64 -0.81 0.87 -1.88
C ILE A 64 -1.52 0.10 -2.99
N ALA A 65 -2.02 -1.11 -2.71
CA ALA A 65 -2.72 -1.90 -3.71
C ALA A 65 -3.93 -1.14 -4.29
N THR A 66 -4.74 -0.48 -3.45
CA THR A 66 -5.88 0.34 -3.89
C THR A 66 -5.48 1.59 -4.66
N ALA A 67 -4.49 2.33 -4.20
CA ALA A 67 -4.05 3.59 -4.81
C ALA A 67 -3.59 3.41 -6.27
N GLU A 68 -3.00 2.27 -6.61
CA GLU A 68 -2.64 1.91 -7.99
C GLU A 68 -3.81 1.98 -8.97
N ARG A 69 -5.04 1.67 -8.52
CA ARG A 69 -6.22 1.74 -9.38
C ARG A 69 -6.52 3.17 -9.84
N ALA A 70 -6.14 4.17 -9.03
CA ALA A 70 -6.30 5.57 -9.37
C ALA A 70 -5.24 6.07 -10.37
N LYS A 71 -4.32 5.20 -10.83
CA LYS A 71 -3.12 5.59 -11.59
C LYS A 71 -2.36 6.72 -10.91
N ALA A 72 -2.39 6.76 -9.58
CA ALA A 72 -1.81 7.81 -8.77
C ALA A 72 -0.29 7.62 -8.58
N HIS A 73 0.41 7.12 -9.61
CA HIS A 73 1.86 7.27 -9.69
C HIS A 73 2.16 8.76 -9.91
N LEU A 74 2.20 9.48 -8.79
CA LEU A 74 2.50 10.89 -8.68
C LEU A 74 3.93 11.11 -9.22
N GLY A 75 4.03 11.77 -10.37
CA GLY A 75 5.29 12.01 -11.07
C GLY A 75 5.46 10.95 -12.15
N VAL A 76 5.22 11.24 -13.42
CA VAL A 76 5.99 12.23 -14.20
C VAL A 76 5.06 12.93 -15.22
N SER A 77 3.78 13.09 -14.91
CA SER A 77 2.79 13.69 -15.83
C SER A 77 3.07 15.14 -16.21
N VAL A 78 3.92 15.84 -15.44
CA VAL A 78 4.27 17.24 -15.72
C VAL A 78 5.35 17.34 -16.79
N PHE A 79 6.34 16.44 -16.80
CA PHE A 79 7.46 16.50 -17.75
C PHE A 79 7.31 15.56 -18.94
N VAL A 80 6.69 14.38 -18.77
CA VAL A 80 6.44 13.41 -19.85
C VAL A 80 5.68 13.98 -21.06
N PRO A 81 4.68 14.88 -20.93
CA PRO A 81 4.00 15.43 -22.10
C PRO A 81 4.85 16.42 -22.91
N LEU A 82 5.98 16.91 -22.38
CA LEU A 82 6.91 17.77 -23.12
C LEU A 82 7.92 16.98 -23.97
N LEU A 83 7.99 15.65 -23.83
CA LEU A 83 8.95 14.82 -24.57
C LEU A 83 8.39 14.34 -25.92
N PRO A 84 9.26 14.15 -26.94
CA PRO A 84 8.90 13.49 -28.21
C PRO A 84 8.30 12.10 -27.98
N SER A 85 7.40 11.67 -28.88
CA SER A 85 6.66 10.40 -28.78
C SER A 85 7.54 9.16 -28.54
N SER A 86 8.72 9.10 -29.19
CA SER A 86 9.67 7.99 -29.03
C SER A 86 10.29 7.90 -27.63
N LEU A 87 10.61 9.03 -27.01
CA LEU A 87 11.17 9.08 -25.64
C LEU A 87 10.10 8.79 -24.59
N ARG A 88 8.86 9.19 -24.83
CA ARG A 88 7.73 8.90 -23.95
C ARG A 88 7.50 7.40 -23.78
N SER A 89 7.54 6.63 -24.88
CA SER A 89 7.40 5.17 -24.84
C SER A 89 8.58 4.50 -24.12
N ALA A 90 9.80 4.98 -24.32
CA ALA A 90 10.98 4.47 -23.61
C ALA A 90 10.91 4.73 -22.10
N CYS A 91 10.48 5.93 -21.70
CA CYS A 91 10.29 6.28 -20.28
C CYS A 91 9.19 5.45 -19.62
N GLU A 92 8.07 5.18 -20.30
CA GLU A 92 7.00 4.32 -19.78
C GLU A 92 7.45 2.87 -19.60
N LEU A 93 8.22 2.33 -20.56
CA LEU A 93 8.78 0.98 -20.45
C LEU A 93 9.81 0.89 -19.31
N LEU A 94 10.69 1.90 -19.18
CA LEU A 94 11.64 1.96 -18.09
C LEU A 94 10.94 2.04 -16.73
N ARG A 95 9.92 2.90 -16.61
CA ARG A 95 9.08 3.00 -15.42
C ARG A 95 8.48 1.65 -15.05
N LEU A 96 7.92 0.93 -16.03
CA LEU A 96 7.35 -0.41 -15.81
C LEU A 96 8.40 -1.38 -15.28
N ILE A 97 9.57 -1.45 -15.90
CA ILE A 97 10.64 -2.39 -15.52
C ILE A 97 11.11 -2.10 -14.10
N VAL A 98 11.34 -0.83 -13.76
CA VAL A 98 11.80 -0.43 -12.42
C VAL A 98 10.75 -0.77 -11.35
N ILE A 99 9.48 -0.42 -11.58
CA ILE A 99 8.40 -0.71 -10.63
C ILE A 99 8.20 -2.22 -10.49
N ALA A 100 8.16 -2.96 -11.59
CA ALA A 100 7.97 -4.40 -11.57
C ALA A 100 9.13 -5.12 -10.86
N GLY A 101 10.38 -4.71 -11.14
CA GLY A 101 11.57 -5.24 -10.49
C GLY A 101 11.59 -4.96 -8.98
N PHE A 102 11.26 -3.74 -8.58
CA PHE A 102 11.13 -3.38 -7.16
C PHE A 102 10.07 -4.23 -6.45
N LEU A 103 8.88 -4.35 -7.04
CA LEU A 103 7.79 -5.13 -6.45
C LEU A 103 8.13 -6.63 -6.36
N LEU A 104 8.82 -7.19 -7.35
CA LEU A 104 9.32 -8.57 -7.29
C LEU A 104 10.30 -8.75 -6.13
N GLY A 105 11.22 -7.80 -5.94
CA GLY A 105 12.14 -7.80 -4.80
C GLY A 105 11.39 -7.77 -3.46
N VAL A 106 10.39 -6.90 -3.34
CA VAL A 106 9.52 -6.81 -2.15
C VAL A 106 8.78 -8.11 -1.89
N VAL A 107 8.19 -8.75 -2.92
CA VAL A 107 7.50 -10.04 -2.76
C VAL A 107 8.47 -11.10 -2.27
N TYR A 108 9.66 -11.19 -2.87
CA TYR A 108 10.68 -12.17 -2.48
C TYR A 108 11.15 -11.95 -1.02
N SER A 109 11.54 -10.73 -0.67
CA SER A 109 11.97 -10.38 0.68
C SER A 109 10.85 -10.54 1.71
N GLY A 110 9.62 -10.17 1.35
CA GLY A 110 8.44 -10.35 2.21
C GLY A 110 8.14 -11.82 2.48
N CYS A 111 8.22 -12.68 1.47
CA CYS A 111 8.08 -14.13 1.65
C CYS A 111 9.18 -14.71 2.55
N LEU A 112 10.43 -14.27 2.39
CA LEU A 112 11.54 -14.69 3.24
C LEU A 112 11.35 -14.23 4.69
N LEU A 113 10.87 -13.01 4.90
CA LEU A 113 10.54 -12.46 6.20
C LEU A 113 9.46 -13.29 6.91
N VAL A 114 8.33 -13.55 6.23
CA VAL A 114 7.22 -14.34 6.76
C VAL A 114 7.67 -15.77 7.09
N ALA A 115 8.43 -16.40 6.19
CA ALA A 115 8.96 -17.74 6.42
C ALA A 115 9.93 -17.78 7.60
N GLY A 116 10.78 -16.77 7.76
CA GLY A 116 11.67 -16.62 8.91
C GLY A 116 10.90 -16.47 10.21
N GLN A 117 9.88 -15.61 10.24
CA GLN A 117 9.03 -15.39 11.41
C GLN A 117 8.25 -16.64 11.81
N LEU A 118 7.73 -17.40 10.84
CA LEU A 118 7.05 -18.67 11.09
C LEU A 118 8.00 -19.72 11.66
N ARG A 119 9.22 -19.85 11.09
CA ARG A 119 10.21 -20.84 11.54
C ARG A 119 10.73 -20.56 12.94
N LEU A 120 10.93 -19.28 13.27
CA LEU A 120 11.48 -18.84 14.55
C LEU A 120 10.39 -18.59 15.60
N GLY A 121 9.11 -18.69 15.24
CA GLY A 121 7.99 -18.43 16.15
C GLY A 121 7.99 -16.99 16.70
N LEU A 122 8.40 -16.00 15.88
CA LEU A 122 8.57 -14.64 16.36
C LEU A 122 7.23 -13.98 16.72
N THR A 123 7.13 -13.51 17.96
CA THR A 123 6.01 -12.73 18.48
C THR A 123 6.39 -11.28 18.69
N SER A 124 5.38 -10.42 18.75
CA SER A 124 5.49 -9.02 19.13
C SER A 124 5.82 -8.92 20.62
N GLY A 125 6.48 -7.85 21.04
CA GLY A 125 7.09 -7.79 22.37
C GLY A 125 6.10 -7.57 23.51
N LEU A 126 5.05 -6.77 23.28
CA LEU A 126 4.09 -6.37 24.33
C LEU A 126 2.76 -7.11 24.21
N LEU A 127 2.29 -7.32 22.97
CA LEU A 127 1.02 -7.99 22.68
C LEU A 127 1.16 -9.50 22.49
N ASP A 128 2.38 -10.05 22.49
CA ASP A 128 2.70 -11.45 22.20
C ASP A 128 2.05 -11.97 20.90
N MET A 129 1.78 -11.08 19.94
CA MET A 129 1.11 -11.43 18.70
C MET A 129 2.09 -11.98 17.68
N PRO A 130 1.74 -13.05 16.95
CA PRO A 130 2.60 -13.57 15.89
C PRO A 130 2.84 -12.52 14.80
N LEU A 131 4.11 -12.16 14.57
CA LEU A 131 4.46 -11.08 13.61
C LEU A 131 4.08 -11.42 12.17
N TRP A 132 4.03 -12.71 11.83
CA TRP A 132 3.69 -13.19 10.49
C TRP A 132 2.28 -12.75 10.06
N LEU A 133 1.36 -12.52 11.01
CA LEU A 133 0.00 -12.09 10.74
C LEU A 133 -0.04 -10.72 10.06
N PHE A 134 0.90 -9.84 10.38
CA PHE A 134 0.98 -8.49 9.83
C PHE A 134 1.95 -8.42 8.63
N SER A 135 3.07 -9.14 8.70
CA SER A 135 4.05 -9.13 7.62
C SER A 135 3.56 -9.82 6.35
N VAL A 136 2.58 -10.73 6.41
CA VAL A 136 2.02 -11.39 5.20
C VAL A 136 1.34 -10.39 4.25
N PHE A 137 0.84 -9.27 4.78
CA PHE A 137 0.27 -8.21 3.96
C PHE A 137 1.31 -7.58 3.03
N MET A 138 2.59 -7.62 3.38
CA MET A 138 3.68 -7.11 2.56
C MET A 138 3.84 -7.84 1.23
N PRO A 139 4.16 -9.15 1.18
CA PRO A 139 4.25 -9.87 -0.08
C PRO A 139 2.90 -9.94 -0.79
N ALA A 140 1.78 -10.03 -0.06
CA ALA A 140 0.46 -10.08 -0.67
C ALA A 140 0.08 -8.77 -1.40
N GLY A 141 0.27 -7.63 -0.74
CA GLY A 141 0.00 -6.31 -1.31
C GLY A 141 0.91 -6.00 -2.50
N ALA A 142 2.21 -6.32 -2.37
CA ALA A 142 3.17 -6.15 -3.45
C ALA A 142 2.85 -7.04 -4.67
N ALA A 143 2.47 -8.31 -4.45
CA ALA A 143 2.08 -9.21 -5.54
C ALA A 143 0.80 -8.73 -6.25
N LEU A 144 -0.18 -8.26 -5.48
CA LEU A 144 -1.43 -7.71 -6.03
C LEU A 144 -1.16 -6.45 -6.86
N MET A 145 -0.29 -5.56 -6.38
CA MET A 145 0.14 -4.37 -7.11
C MET A 145 0.91 -4.73 -8.39
N LEU A 146 1.86 -5.66 -8.33
CA LEU A 146 2.60 -6.14 -9.49
C LEU A 146 1.67 -6.68 -10.58
N TRP A 147 0.70 -7.50 -10.20
CA TRP A 147 -0.31 -8.02 -11.12
C TRP A 147 -1.13 -6.91 -11.78
N ARG A 148 -1.52 -5.88 -11.00
CA ARG A 148 -2.28 -4.72 -11.52
C ARG A 148 -1.45 -3.88 -12.49
N VAL A 149 -0.19 -3.60 -12.17
CA VAL A 149 0.74 -2.83 -13.02
C VAL A 149 0.97 -3.54 -14.36
N LEU A 150 1.25 -4.85 -14.33
CA LEU A 150 1.43 -5.66 -15.54
C LEU A 150 0.15 -5.69 -16.38
N ARG A 151 -1.00 -5.96 -15.75
CA ARG A 151 -2.29 -5.99 -16.46
C ARG A 151 -2.63 -4.63 -17.09
N GLY A 152 -2.34 -3.53 -16.39
CA GLY A 152 -2.56 -2.17 -16.89
C GLY A 152 -1.72 -1.85 -18.12
N HIS A 153 -0.46 -2.31 -18.15
CA HIS A 153 0.42 -2.12 -19.31
C HIS A 153 -0.03 -2.94 -20.52
N PHE A 154 -0.33 -4.24 -20.35
CA PHE A 154 -0.78 -5.10 -21.46
C PHE A 154 -2.17 -4.75 -21.99
N ALA A 155 -3.09 -4.29 -21.14
CA ALA A 155 -4.42 -3.83 -21.56
C ALA A 155 -4.37 -2.44 -22.23
N GLY A 156 -3.34 -1.63 -21.93
CA GLY A 156 -3.14 -0.29 -22.47
C GLY A 156 -2.55 -0.22 -23.88
N GLY A 157 -2.12 -1.34 -24.47
CA GLY A 157 -1.59 -1.40 -25.85
C GLY A 157 -2.62 -1.24 -26.97
N ARG A 158 -3.82 -0.72 -26.69
CA ARG A 158 -4.88 -0.39 -27.67
C ARG A 158 -5.40 1.05 -27.51
N GLN A 159 -4.51 2.01 -27.31
CA GLN A 159 -4.85 3.43 -27.42
C GLN A 159 -3.90 4.11 -28.39
#